data_AF-A0A1C0U5V2-F1
#
_entry.id   AF-A0A1C0U5V2-F1
#
_cell.length_a   1.000
_cell.length_b   1.000
_cell.length_c   1.000
_cell.angle_alpha   90.00
_cell.angle_beta   90.00
_cell.angle_gamma   90.00
#
_symmetry.space_group_name_H-M   'P 1'
#
loop_
_entity.id
_entity.type
_entity.pdbx_description
1 polymer ?
#
loop_
_entity_poly.entity_id
_entity_poly.type
_entity_poly.pdbx_seq_one_letter_code
_entity_poly.pdbx_strand_id
1 'polypeptide(L)'
;MNPGYIIRSVFDIQYAFCAIKTNDVLGMDNRNSALAGRGFGTSSTGSMLFMANGENEISLEFGALGWFSPDEMSDKARNHFNPEAKCKLELTAMRGKNSQILTAIEVAIDENGQPVATKSKDETKYATISTPVIRHVIQADNGEAGHKDKNYFNIRKFPPNMTLYRFSRTVKISGLPDWEWVNATPYTDTPEQRQQLQQAYMTIWQAYHAKDVNTIRELQKVSLKAWAWSTGESEESIFIDQPIYSDINAKNFKMIPINWNNYRVKIMNQGRMVRLVNKSDPENSPISYYVDDEDGDTVLATTALTFSLLNGRFVRVI
;
A
#
# COMPACT_ATOMS: atom_id res chain seq x y z
N MET A 1 3.52 22.21 17.55
CA MET A 1 3.24 20.85 17.03
C MET A 1 3.55 19.87 18.14
N ASN A 2 2.64 18.94 18.45
CA ASN A 2 2.84 17.98 19.54
C ASN A 2 3.96 16.99 19.12
N PRO A 3 5.15 17.03 19.72
CA PRO A 3 6.22 16.15 19.31
C PRO A 3 5.92 14.74 19.84
N GLY A 4 5.74 13.80 18.92
CA GLY A 4 6.02 12.40 19.22
C GLY A 4 4.87 11.60 19.81
N TYR A 5 3.82 11.38 19.04
CA TYR A 5 3.13 10.10 19.10
C TYR A 5 2.85 9.63 17.68
N ILE A 6 3.70 8.74 17.19
CA ILE A 6 3.56 8.13 15.85
C ILE A 6 3.38 6.63 16.02
N ILE A 7 2.56 6.03 15.16
CA ILE A 7 2.44 4.57 15.08
C ILE A 7 2.94 4.14 13.71
N ARG A 8 3.89 3.20 13.73
CA ARG A 8 4.50 2.64 12.52
C ARG A 8 4.33 1.13 12.50
N SER A 9 4.20 0.59 11.30
CA SER A 9 4.38 -0.84 11.06
C SER A 9 5.85 -1.06 10.74
N VAL A 10 6.56 -1.78 11.61
CA VAL A 10 7.94 -2.22 11.40
C VAL A 10 7.91 -3.67 10.97
N PHE A 11 8.65 -4.02 9.94
CA PHE A 11 8.59 -5.38 9.41
C PHE A 11 9.95 -5.90 8.96
N ASP A 12 10.08 -7.21 9.02
CA ASP A 12 11.28 -7.95 8.65
C ASP A 12 10.89 -9.23 7.91
N ILE A 13 11.53 -9.50 6.77
CA ILE A 13 11.13 -10.52 5.81
C ILE A 13 12.35 -11.33 5.41
N GLN A 14 12.18 -12.66 5.43
CA GLN A 14 13.21 -13.61 5.09
C GLN A 14 12.64 -14.72 4.18
N TYR A 15 13.31 -14.98 3.04
CA TYR A 15 13.01 -16.05 2.09
C TYR A 15 11.53 -16.20 1.66
N ALA A 16 10.77 -15.09 1.61
CA ALA A 16 9.36 -15.11 1.25
C ALA A 16 8.92 -13.81 0.56
N PHE A 17 7.76 -13.87 -0.09
CA PHE A 17 6.98 -12.67 -0.34
C PHE A 17 6.19 -12.32 0.93
N CYS A 18 6.26 -11.05 1.34
CA CYS A 18 5.42 -10.52 2.40
C CYS A 18 4.89 -9.14 2.04
N ALA A 19 3.60 -8.91 2.30
CA ALA A 19 2.94 -7.61 2.18
C ALA A 19 2.23 -7.27 3.49
N ILE A 20 2.54 -6.11 4.06
CA ILE A 20 1.93 -5.65 5.31
C ILE A 20 0.82 -4.65 5.03
N LYS A 21 -0.28 -4.76 5.77
CA LYS A 21 -1.46 -3.90 5.59
C LYS A 21 -1.97 -3.35 6.91
N THR A 22 -2.60 -2.19 6.81
CA THR A 22 -3.36 -1.56 7.88
C THR A 22 -4.73 -1.20 7.32
N ASN A 23 -5.79 -1.79 7.86
CA ASN A 23 -7.16 -1.64 7.37
C ASN A 23 -7.26 -1.84 5.84
N ASP A 24 -6.66 -2.94 5.35
CA ASP A 24 -6.52 -3.33 3.93
C ASP A 24 -5.68 -2.38 3.04
N VAL A 25 -5.16 -1.27 3.59
CA VAL A 25 -4.21 -0.41 2.88
C VAL A 25 -2.83 -1.04 2.91
N LEU A 26 -2.25 -1.27 1.74
CA LEU A 26 -0.86 -1.73 1.60
C LEU A 26 0.10 -0.67 2.15
N GLY A 27 0.83 -1.02 3.21
CA GLY A 27 1.92 -0.19 3.71
C GLY A 27 3.18 -0.39 2.87
N MET A 28 3.65 -1.63 2.80
CA MET A 28 4.81 -2.02 2.00
C MET A 28 4.76 -3.53 1.72
N ASP A 29 5.43 -3.94 0.64
CA ASP A 29 5.74 -5.32 0.37
C ASP A 29 7.16 -5.44 -0.21
N ASN A 30 7.66 -6.67 -0.33
CA ASN A 30 8.94 -6.95 -0.96
C ASN A 30 8.79 -7.59 -2.34
N ARG A 31 7.71 -7.31 -3.08
CA ARG A 31 7.38 -7.94 -4.37
C ARG A 31 8.52 -7.89 -5.37
N ASN A 32 9.20 -6.75 -5.49
CA ASN A 32 10.36 -6.63 -6.39
C ASN A 32 11.54 -7.51 -5.93
N SER A 33 11.76 -7.66 -4.62
CA SER A 33 12.76 -8.59 -4.09
C SER A 33 12.35 -10.06 -4.27
N ALA A 34 11.05 -10.37 -4.17
CA ALA A 34 10.53 -11.71 -4.42
C ALA A 34 10.64 -12.08 -5.90
N LEU A 35 10.35 -11.13 -6.80
CA LEU A 35 10.52 -11.24 -8.25
C LEU A 35 11.96 -11.55 -8.67
N ALA A 36 12.93 -11.00 -7.94
CA ALA A 36 14.35 -11.28 -8.10
C ALA A 36 14.81 -12.60 -7.44
N GLY A 37 13.90 -13.39 -6.87
CA GLY A 37 14.21 -14.67 -6.23
C GLY A 37 14.88 -14.58 -4.86
N ARG A 38 14.96 -13.38 -4.27
CA ARG A 38 15.63 -13.15 -2.97
C ARG A 38 14.66 -13.30 -1.79
N GLY A 39 13.53 -12.57 -1.84
CA GLY A 39 12.52 -12.60 -0.78
C GLY A 39 12.95 -12.02 0.57
N PHE A 40 13.77 -10.97 0.58
CA PHE A 40 14.20 -10.28 1.80
C PHE A 40 13.64 -8.85 1.87
N GLY A 41 13.62 -8.27 3.05
CA GLY A 41 13.36 -6.84 3.23
C GLY A 41 13.06 -6.48 4.67
N THR A 42 13.63 -5.37 5.14
CA THR A 42 13.36 -4.80 6.45
C THR A 42 13.06 -3.32 6.26
N SER A 43 11.94 -2.82 6.76
CA SER A 43 11.60 -1.40 6.68
C SER A 43 10.53 -1.03 7.71
N SER A 44 10.05 0.21 7.65
CA SER A 44 8.90 0.66 8.41
C SER A 44 8.03 1.63 7.63
N THR A 45 6.72 1.62 7.90
CA THR A 45 5.74 2.49 7.25
C THR A 45 4.89 3.25 8.26
N GLY A 46 4.39 4.43 7.86
CA GLY A 46 3.52 5.27 8.68
C GLY A 46 2.10 4.73 8.78
N SER A 47 1.91 3.59 9.44
CA SER A 47 0.62 2.89 9.54
C SER A 47 -0.49 3.75 10.14
N MET A 48 -0.14 4.70 11.00
CA MET A 48 -1.10 5.58 11.65
C MET A 48 -1.96 6.42 10.68
N LEU A 49 -1.46 6.70 9.48
CA LEU A 49 -2.19 7.43 8.43
C LEU A 49 -3.45 6.68 7.98
N PHE A 50 -3.45 5.37 8.19
CA PHE A 50 -4.52 4.45 7.81
C PHE A 50 -5.33 3.96 9.01
N MET A 51 -5.07 4.49 10.21
CA MET A 51 -5.75 4.09 11.45
C MET A 51 -6.67 5.19 11.97
N ALA A 52 -7.75 4.77 12.63
CA ALA A 52 -8.64 5.67 13.38
C ALA A 52 -8.60 5.34 14.88
N ASN A 53 -9.07 6.26 15.72
CA ASN A 53 -9.35 5.94 17.13
C ASN A 53 -10.41 4.82 17.19
N GLY A 54 -10.17 3.79 17.99
CA GLY A 54 -11.01 2.59 18.06
C GLY A 54 -10.34 1.35 17.47
N GLU A 55 -11.15 0.47 16.88
CA GLU A 55 -10.68 -0.79 16.30
C GLU A 55 -10.06 -0.60 14.92
N ASN A 56 -8.91 -1.23 14.70
CA ASN A 56 -8.21 -1.27 13.43
C ASN A 56 -7.73 -2.70 13.18
N GLU A 57 -7.63 -3.10 11.92
CA GLU A 57 -7.01 -4.37 11.57
C GLU A 57 -5.57 -4.13 11.10
N ILE A 58 -4.65 -4.94 11.61
CA ILE A 58 -3.32 -5.10 11.02
C ILE A 58 -3.22 -6.50 10.43
N SER A 59 -2.56 -6.61 9.28
CA SER A 59 -2.36 -7.90 8.64
C SER A 59 -1.04 -7.99 7.90
N LEU A 60 -0.55 -9.22 7.74
CA LEU A 60 0.46 -9.56 6.77
C LEU A 60 -0.06 -10.63 5.82
N GLU A 61 0.33 -10.54 4.55
CA GLU A 61 0.10 -11.57 3.54
C GLU A 61 1.43 -12.22 3.21
N PHE A 62 1.47 -13.55 3.28
CA PHE A 62 2.69 -14.34 3.16
C PHE A 62 2.59 -15.31 1.99
N GLY A 63 3.60 -15.32 1.12
CA GLY A 63 3.60 -16.11 -0.11
C GLY A 63 4.96 -16.73 -0.43
N ALA A 64 4.93 -17.90 -1.07
CA ALA A 64 6.14 -18.60 -1.49
C ALA A 64 6.81 -17.88 -2.67
N LEU A 65 8.14 -17.94 -2.73
CA LEU A 65 8.92 -17.32 -3.82
C LEU A 65 8.74 -18.04 -5.17
N GLY A 66 8.34 -19.32 -5.16
CA GLY A 66 8.09 -20.09 -6.38
C GLY A 66 7.02 -19.48 -7.29
N TRP A 67 6.10 -18.68 -6.74
CA TRP A 67 5.12 -17.92 -7.52
C TRP A 67 5.74 -16.91 -8.48
N PHE A 68 6.94 -16.40 -8.17
CA PHE A 68 7.64 -15.41 -8.98
C PHE A 68 8.69 -16.04 -9.91
N SER A 69 8.92 -17.35 -9.79
CA SER A 69 9.91 -18.07 -10.59
C SER A 69 9.57 -18.02 -12.08
N PRO A 70 10.57 -17.79 -12.96
CA PRO A 70 10.40 -17.92 -14.40
C PRO A 70 10.19 -19.36 -14.86
N ASP A 71 10.51 -20.34 -14.02
CA ASP A 71 10.43 -21.75 -14.38
C ASP A 71 8.98 -22.22 -14.55
N GLU A 72 8.77 -23.16 -15.46
CA GLU A 72 7.47 -23.82 -15.62
C GLU A 72 7.24 -24.80 -14.45
N MET A 73 6.22 -24.51 -13.64
CA MET A 73 5.93 -25.22 -12.41
C MET A 73 4.42 -25.28 -12.19
N SER A 74 3.94 -26.39 -11.63
CA SER A 74 2.56 -26.47 -11.14
C SER A 74 2.34 -25.51 -9.97
N ASP A 75 1.10 -25.05 -9.78
CA ASP A 75 0.71 -24.19 -8.65
C ASP A 75 1.10 -24.80 -7.30
N LYS A 76 1.01 -26.13 -7.16
CA LYS A 76 1.44 -26.86 -5.97
C LYS A 76 2.95 -26.69 -5.71
N ALA A 77 3.77 -26.78 -6.76
CA ALA A 77 5.22 -26.59 -6.65
C ALA A 77 5.58 -25.12 -6.39
N ARG A 78 4.86 -24.17 -7.00
CA ARG A 78 5.04 -22.73 -6.74
C ARG A 78 4.74 -22.33 -5.30
N ASN A 79 3.81 -23.03 -4.67
CA ASN A 79 3.38 -22.79 -3.29
C ASN A 79 4.25 -23.50 -2.23
N HIS A 80 5.43 -24.01 -2.60
CA HIS A 80 6.39 -24.58 -1.65
C HIS A 80 7.24 -23.49 -0.99
N PHE A 81 7.27 -23.47 0.34
CA PHE A 81 8.04 -22.50 1.11
C PHE A 81 9.44 -23.01 1.43
N ASN A 82 10.42 -22.09 1.46
CA ASN A 82 11.69 -22.35 2.12
C ASN A 82 11.42 -22.60 3.62
N PRO A 83 11.94 -23.67 4.26
CA PRO A 83 11.74 -23.94 5.69
C PRO A 83 12.18 -22.80 6.62
N GLU A 84 13.11 -21.96 6.18
CA GLU A 84 13.59 -20.78 6.93
C GLU A 84 12.79 -19.51 6.65
N ALA A 85 11.74 -19.59 5.84
CA ALA A 85 10.94 -18.43 5.46
C ALA A 85 10.20 -17.84 6.67
N LYS A 86 10.33 -16.52 6.84
CA LYS A 86 9.75 -15.78 7.95
C LYS A 86 9.24 -14.42 7.49
N CYS A 87 8.17 -13.95 8.14
CA CYS A 87 7.80 -12.55 8.08
C CYS A 87 7.30 -12.09 9.44
N LYS A 88 7.79 -10.94 9.87
CA LYS A 88 7.43 -10.29 11.12
C LYS A 88 6.85 -8.92 10.84
N LEU A 89 5.75 -8.61 11.50
CA LEU A 89 5.09 -7.31 11.51
C LEU A 89 4.90 -6.87 12.96
N GLU A 90 5.50 -5.76 13.35
CA GLU A 90 5.30 -5.11 14.64
C GLU A 90 4.58 -3.78 14.45
N LEU A 91 3.49 -3.59 15.17
CA LEU A 91 2.88 -2.28 15.31
C LEU A 91 3.54 -1.55 16.48
N THR A 92 4.32 -0.52 16.18
CA THR A 92 5.16 0.18 17.15
C THR A 92 4.68 1.61 17.34
N ALA A 93 4.35 1.98 18.57
CA ALA A 93 4.15 3.35 18.97
C ALA A 93 5.47 4.00 19.37
N MET A 94 5.70 5.24 18.96
CA MET A 94 6.91 5.97 19.28
C MET A 94 6.56 7.34 19.86
N ARG A 95 7.23 7.70 20.96
CA ARG A 95 7.17 9.01 21.61
C ARG A 95 8.57 9.56 21.86
N GLY A 96 9.01 10.47 20.97
CA GLY A 96 10.40 10.92 20.98
C GLY A 96 11.35 9.74 20.79
N LYS A 97 12.23 9.51 21.78
CA LYS A 97 13.17 8.37 21.77
C LYS A 97 12.59 7.07 22.31
N ASN A 98 11.39 7.11 22.92
CA ASN A 98 10.77 5.94 23.49
C ASN A 98 9.96 5.21 22.42
N SER A 99 10.14 3.90 22.29
CA SER A 99 9.32 3.04 21.44
C SER A 99 8.68 1.93 22.26
N GLN A 100 7.48 1.53 21.87
CA GLN A 100 6.73 0.44 22.47
C GLN A 100 6.05 -0.36 21.36
N ILE A 101 6.29 -1.67 21.34
CA ILE A 101 5.53 -2.60 20.50
C ILE A 101 4.14 -2.74 21.12
N LEU A 102 3.12 -2.35 20.37
CA LEU A 102 1.71 -2.47 20.77
C LEU A 102 1.22 -3.90 20.55
N THR A 103 1.57 -4.47 19.40
CA THR A 103 1.25 -5.85 19.04
C THR A 103 2.17 -6.30 17.92
N ALA A 104 2.31 -7.61 17.71
CA ALA A 104 3.08 -8.17 16.62
C ALA A 104 2.36 -9.35 15.94
N ILE A 105 2.69 -9.63 14.70
CA ILE A 105 2.38 -10.88 14.03
C ILE A 105 3.70 -11.44 13.49
N GLU A 106 4.04 -12.65 13.90
CA GLU A 106 5.23 -13.36 13.44
C GLU A 106 4.78 -14.65 12.75
N VAL A 107 5.29 -14.89 11.55
CA VAL A 107 4.96 -16.05 10.72
C VAL A 107 6.23 -16.80 10.39
N ALA A 108 6.17 -18.13 10.52
CA ALA A 108 7.24 -19.05 10.16
C ALA A 108 6.64 -20.32 9.53
N ILE A 109 7.50 -21.17 8.97
CA ILE A 109 7.11 -22.45 8.40
C ILE A 109 7.13 -23.54 9.49
N ASP A 110 6.05 -24.32 9.56
CA ASP A 110 5.95 -25.48 10.45
C ASP A 110 6.63 -26.73 9.87
N GLU A 111 6.66 -27.82 10.64
CA GLU A 111 7.24 -29.10 10.23
C GLU A 111 6.57 -29.71 8.99
N ASN A 112 5.33 -29.31 8.66
CA ASN A 112 4.59 -29.75 7.48
C ASN A 112 4.83 -28.84 6.26
N GLY A 113 5.73 -27.86 6.37
CA GLY A 113 6.00 -26.91 5.30
C GLY A 113 4.90 -25.86 5.11
N GLN A 114 4.04 -25.64 6.11
CA GLN A 114 2.96 -24.65 6.05
C GLN A 114 3.28 -23.39 6.87
N PRO A 115 2.89 -22.20 6.38
CA PRO A 115 3.04 -20.99 7.15
C PRO A 115 2.03 -20.96 8.31
N VAL A 116 2.55 -20.68 9.50
CA VAL A 116 1.80 -20.58 10.76
C VAL A 116 2.23 -19.33 11.54
N ALA A 117 1.32 -18.77 12.33
CA ALA A 117 1.67 -17.70 13.26
C ALA A 117 2.42 -18.30 14.46
N THR A 118 3.58 -17.74 14.81
CA THR A 118 4.33 -18.15 15.99
C THR A 118 3.75 -17.47 17.23
N LYS A 119 3.76 -18.19 18.36
CA LYS A 119 3.28 -17.65 19.63
C LYS A 119 4.36 -16.74 20.24
N SER A 120 4.09 -15.45 20.30
CA SER A 120 5.00 -14.49 20.94
C SER A 120 5.07 -14.72 22.46
N LYS A 121 6.23 -14.48 23.06
CA LYS A 121 6.37 -14.43 24.54
C LYS A 121 5.57 -13.27 25.15
N ASP A 122 5.32 -12.22 24.37
CA ASP A 122 4.57 -11.04 24.78
C ASP A 122 3.07 -11.13 24.46
N GLU A 123 2.56 -12.30 24.03
CA GLU A 123 1.16 -12.45 23.62
C GLU A 123 0.16 -12.05 24.72
N THR A 124 0.48 -12.31 25.99
CA THR A 124 -0.35 -11.88 27.14
C THR A 124 -0.42 -10.34 27.25
N LYS A 125 0.63 -9.62 26.87
CA LYS A 125 0.62 -8.16 26.83
C LYS A 125 -0.23 -7.68 25.65
N TYR A 126 -0.06 -8.30 24.48
CA TYR A 126 -0.82 -7.94 23.28
C TYR A 126 -2.32 -8.16 23.45
N ALA A 127 -2.73 -9.21 24.17
CA ALA A 127 -4.13 -9.53 24.43
C ALA A 127 -4.92 -8.41 25.16
N THR A 128 -4.24 -7.45 25.78
CA THR A 128 -4.90 -6.30 26.42
C THR A 128 -5.53 -5.33 25.44
N ILE A 129 -4.99 -5.25 24.21
CA ILE A 129 -5.44 -4.29 23.19
C ILE A 129 -5.68 -4.93 21.82
N SER A 130 -5.37 -6.22 21.64
CA SER A 130 -5.49 -6.92 20.37
C SER A 130 -6.12 -8.29 20.50
N THR A 131 -6.74 -8.75 19.42
CA THR A 131 -7.29 -10.10 19.30
C THR A 131 -6.18 -11.10 18.97
N PRO A 132 -6.43 -12.42 19.13
CA PRO A 132 -5.56 -13.45 18.57
C PRO A 132 -5.38 -13.30 17.06
N VAL A 133 -4.27 -13.82 16.53
CA VAL A 133 -4.01 -13.88 15.09
C VAL A 133 -4.93 -14.90 14.44
N ILE A 134 -5.59 -14.49 13.37
CA ILE A 134 -6.41 -15.34 12.52
C ILE A 134 -5.68 -15.55 11.20
N ARG A 135 -5.67 -16.80 10.72
CA ARG A 135 -5.07 -17.19 9.45
C ARG A 135 -6.17 -17.46 8.41
N HIS A 136 -6.03 -16.85 7.25
CA HIS A 136 -6.87 -17.09 6.07
C HIS A 136 -6.01 -17.45 4.86
N VAL A 137 -6.48 -18.38 4.05
CA VAL A 137 -5.91 -18.62 2.71
C VAL A 137 -6.68 -17.76 1.73
N ILE A 138 -5.98 -16.96 0.94
CA ILE A 138 -6.57 -16.03 -0.03
C ILE A 138 -5.90 -16.19 -1.39
N GLN A 139 -6.59 -15.72 -2.43
CA GLN A 139 -5.99 -15.52 -3.75
C GLN A 139 -5.43 -14.11 -3.83
N ALA A 140 -4.22 -13.97 -4.36
CA ALA A 140 -3.58 -12.67 -4.55
C ALA A 140 -4.25 -11.86 -5.67
N ASP A 141 -3.99 -10.55 -5.65
CA ASP A 141 -4.19 -9.71 -6.82
C ASP A 141 -3.40 -10.28 -8.01
N ASN A 142 -4.08 -10.56 -9.12
CA ASN A 142 -3.48 -11.00 -10.37
C ASN A 142 -3.35 -9.84 -11.38
N GLY A 143 -2.36 -9.97 -12.26
CA GLY A 143 -2.15 -9.10 -13.41
C GLY A 143 -2.82 -9.67 -14.66
N GLU A 144 -3.50 -8.82 -15.42
CA GLU A 144 -4.12 -9.11 -16.71
C GLU A 144 -3.29 -8.47 -17.83
N ALA A 145 -2.93 -9.21 -18.89
CA ALA A 145 -2.18 -8.63 -20.00
C ALA A 145 -3.02 -7.60 -20.78
N GLY A 146 -2.35 -6.62 -21.42
CA GLY A 146 -2.99 -5.70 -22.37
C GLY A 146 -3.59 -4.42 -21.78
N HIS A 147 -3.46 -4.20 -20.47
CA HIS A 147 -3.94 -2.97 -19.80
C HIS A 147 -2.82 -1.96 -19.51
N LYS A 148 -1.61 -2.22 -20.01
CA LYS A 148 -0.42 -1.37 -19.89
C LYS A 148 0.50 -1.60 -21.08
N ASP A 149 1.41 -0.66 -21.33
CA ASP A 149 2.47 -0.83 -22.33
C ASP A 149 3.28 -2.11 -22.05
N LYS A 150 3.51 -2.89 -23.10
CA LYS A 150 4.16 -4.21 -23.04
C LYS A 150 5.56 -4.14 -22.46
N ASN A 151 6.29 -3.05 -22.68
CA ASN A 151 7.64 -2.86 -22.16
C ASN A 151 7.66 -2.76 -20.62
N TYR A 152 6.51 -2.43 -20.01
CA TYR A 152 6.35 -2.27 -18.57
C TYR A 152 5.45 -3.35 -17.94
N PHE A 153 5.17 -4.42 -18.68
CA PHE A 153 4.36 -5.54 -18.22
C PHE A 153 5.23 -6.75 -17.88
N ASN A 154 5.04 -7.29 -16.68
CA ASN A 154 5.66 -8.54 -16.27
C ASN A 154 4.62 -9.40 -15.52
N ILE A 155 4.14 -10.45 -16.16
CA ILE A 155 3.14 -11.36 -15.60
C ILE A 155 3.61 -12.00 -14.28
N ARG A 156 4.93 -12.20 -14.09
CA ARG A 156 5.49 -12.77 -12.85
C ARG A 156 5.43 -11.81 -11.67
N LYS A 157 5.27 -10.50 -11.91
CA LYS A 157 5.14 -9.52 -10.83
C LYS A 157 3.81 -9.70 -10.10
N PHE A 158 2.74 -10.05 -10.83
CA PHE A 158 1.41 -10.39 -10.29
C PHE A 158 0.93 -11.72 -10.88
N PRO A 159 1.53 -12.84 -10.43
CA PRO A 159 1.31 -14.14 -11.05
C PRO A 159 -0.14 -14.60 -10.89
N PRO A 160 -0.72 -15.26 -11.91
CA PRO A 160 -2.06 -15.82 -11.82
C PRO A 160 -2.11 -16.92 -10.75
N ASN A 161 -3.28 -17.09 -10.13
CA ASN A 161 -3.58 -18.12 -9.11
C ASN A 161 -2.68 -18.10 -7.86
N MET A 162 -1.92 -17.03 -7.66
CA MET A 162 -1.01 -16.92 -6.53
C MET A 162 -1.78 -17.06 -5.22
N THR A 163 -1.46 -18.12 -4.47
CA THR A 163 -2.02 -18.35 -3.16
C THR A 163 -1.20 -17.60 -2.11
N LEU A 164 -1.89 -16.85 -1.26
CA LEU A 164 -1.32 -16.15 -0.11
C LEU A 164 -1.97 -16.63 1.18
N TYR A 165 -1.20 -16.53 2.26
CA TYR A 165 -1.67 -16.78 3.61
C TYR A 165 -1.72 -15.45 4.34
N ARG A 166 -2.92 -14.95 4.59
CA ARG A 166 -3.15 -13.72 5.36
C ARG A 166 -3.22 -14.05 6.83
N PHE A 167 -2.43 -13.34 7.62
CA PHE A 167 -2.47 -13.38 9.07
C PHE A 167 -2.90 -12.00 9.56
N SER A 168 -4.01 -11.91 10.27
CA SER A 168 -4.54 -10.64 10.75
C SER A 168 -4.96 -10.70 12.21
N ARG A 169 -5.01 -9.53 12.83
CA ARG A 169 -5.67 -9.33 14.13
C ARG A 169 -6.22 -7.92 14.23
N THR A 170 -7.25 -7.75 15.03
CA THR A 170 -7.78 -6.43 15.39
C THR A 170 -6.97 -5.87 16.55
N VAL A 171 -6.73 -4.57 16.54
CA VAL A 171 -6.06 -3.80 17.61
C VAL A 171 -6.84 -2.53 17.91
N LYS A 172 -7.00 -2.22 19.20
CA LYS A 172 -7.67 -1.02 19.68
C LYS A 172 -6.64 0.10 19.91
N ILE A 173 -6.78 1.19 19.18
CA ILE A 173 -5.87 2.34 19.20
C ILE A 173 -6.60 3.58 19.74
N SER A 174 -5.85 4.44 20.42
CA SER A 174 -6.33 5.75 20.88
C SER A 174 -5.22 6.81 20.75
N GLY A 175 -5.61 8.08 20.79
CA GLY A 175 -4.68 9.22 20.73
C GLY A 175 -4.20 9.57 19.31
N LEU A 176 -4.90 9.11 18.28
CA LEU A 176 -4.67 9.52 16.90
C LEU A 176 -5.40 10.85 16.61
N PRO A 177 -4.92 11.65 15.65
CA PRO A 177 -5.69 12.79 15.16
C PRO A 177 -6.96 12.31 14.44
N ASP A 178 -7.97 13.16 14.42
CA ASP A 178 -9.18 12.90 13.64
C ASP A 178 -8.90 13.20 12.16
N TRP A 179 -8.49 12.17 11.42
CA TRP A 179 -8.29 12.31 9.98
C TRP A 179 -9.59 12.63 9.26
N GLU A 180 -9.54 13.47 8.22
CA GLU A 180 -10.73 13.86 7.47
C GLU A 180 -11.48 12.65 6.89
N TRP A 181 -10.78 11.58 6.52
CA TRP A 181 -11.37 10.36 5.97
C TRP A 181 -12.17 9.54 6.99
N VAL A 182 -12.01 9.74 8.30
CA VAL A 182 -12.67 8.90 9.32
C VAL A 182 -14.18 8.95 9.20
N ASN A 183 -14.74 10.11 8.86
CA ASN A 183 -16.18 10.33 8.70
C ASN A 183 -16.63 10.30 7.22
N ALA A 184 -15.79 9.79 6.32
CA ALA A 184 -16.13 9.70 4.90
C ALA A 184 -17.33 8.78 4.66
N THR A 185 -18.16 9.13 3.68
CA THR A 185 -19.22 8.24 3.19
C THR A 185 -18.57 6.99 2.57
N PRO A 186 -18.97 5.77 2.96
CA PRO A 186 -18.42 4.56 2.36
C PRO A 186 -18.65 4.49 0.85
N TYR A 187 -17.57 4.18 0.13
CA TYR A 187 -17.58 3.89 -1.29
C TYR A 187 -18.08 2.46 -1.53
N THR A 188 -19.07 2.32 -2.42
CA THR A 188 -19.67 1.02 -2.79
C THR A 188 -19.68 0.76 -4.29
N ASP A 189 -19.01 1.60 -5.07
CA ASP A 189 -18.88 1.49 -6.53
C ASP A 189 -20.19 1.63 -7.31
N THR A 190 -21.10 2.50 -6.87
CA THR A 190 -22.27 2.86 -7.71
C THR A 190 -21.82 3.58 -8.99
N PRO A 191 -22.60 3.55 -10.08
CA PRO A 191 -22.26 4.27 -11.31
C PRO A 191 -21.94 5.75 -11.08
N GLU A 192 -22.68 6.42 -10.21
CA GLU A 192 -22.49 7.83 -9.85
C GLU A 192 -21.18 8.03 -9.09
N GLN A 193 -20.91 7.20 -8.08
CA GLN A 193 -19.65 7.24 -7.33
C GLN A 193 -18.44 6.96 -8.24
N ARG A 194 -18.57 5.98 -9.17
CA ARG A 194 -17.55 5.65 -10.16
C ARG A 194 -17.24 6.86 -11.04
N GLN A 195 -18.27 7.50 -11.60
CA GLN A 195 -18.11 8.66 -12.47
C GLN A 195 -17.46 9.83 -11.73
N GLN A 196 -17.88 10.10 -10.49
CA GLN A 196 -17.30 11.15 -9.66
C GLN A 196 -15.83 10.86 -9.31
N LEU A 197 -15.46 9.62 -9.01
CA LEU A 197 -14.07 9.25 -8.74
C LEU A 197 -13.22 9.41 -10.01
N GLN A 198 -13.72 8.98 -11.16
CA GLN A 198 -13.04 9.19 -12.46
C GLN A 198 -12.84 10.68 -12.75
N GLN A 199 -13.83 11.51 -12.44
CA GLN A 199 -13.71 12.96 -12.58
C GLN A 199 -12.63 13.55 -11.67
N ALA A 200 -12.51 13.08 -10.42
CA ALA A 200 -11.45 13.53 -9.51
C ALA A 200 -10.04 13.16 -10.04
N TYR A 201 -9.87 11.95 -10.58
CA TYR A 201 -8.64 11.56 -11.28
C TYR A 201 -8.38 12.45 -12.50
N MET A 202 -9.40 12.75 -13.32
CA MET A 202 -9.24 13.60 -14.50
C MET A 202 -8.83 15.03 -14.13
N THR A 203 -9.38 15.59 -13.06
CA THR A 203 -8.97 16.91 -12.55
C THR A 203 -7.47 16.94 -12.19
N ILE A 204 -6.97 15.91 -11.51
CA ILE A 204 -5.53 15.80 -11.18
C ILE A 204 -4.70 15.60 -12.45
N TRP A 205 -5.14 14.72 -13.35
CA TRP A 205 -4.47 14.48 -14.62
C TRP A 205 -4.31 15.77 -15.43
N GLN A 206 -5.36 16.60 -15.48
CA GLN A 206 -5.35 17.89 -16.17
C GLN A 206 -4.38 18.87 -15.52
N ALA A 207 -4.34 18.94 -14.18
CA ALA A 207 -3.39 19.79 -13.46
C ALA A 207 -1.92 19.37 -13.76
N TYR A 208 -1.64 18.07 -13.78
CA TYR A 208 -0.32 17.54 -14.14
C TYR A 208 0.04 17.87 -15.59
N HIS A 209 -0.90 17.64 -16.52
CA HIS A 209 -0.72 17.94 -17.94
C HIS A 209 -0.48 19.43 -18.19
N ALA A 210 -1.18 20.31 -17.48
CA ALA A 210 -1.02 21.76 -17.53
C ALA A 210 0.23 22.26 -16.77
N LYS A 211 0.94 21.37 -16.05
CA LYS A 211 2.06 21.70 -15.15
C LYS A 211 1.68 22.75 -14.11
N ASP A 212 0.41 22.75 -13.69
CA ASP A 212 -0.12 23.73 -12.73
C ASP A 212 0.20 23.30 -11.30
N VAL A 213 1.42 23.62 -10.86
CA VAL A 213 1.94 23.29 -9.53
C VAL A 213 1.01 23.77 -8.41
N ASN A 214 0.41 24.95 -8.56
CA ASN A 214 -0.46 25.53 -7.53
C ASN A 214 -1.75 24.70 -7.38
N THR A 215 -2.38 24.35 -8.49
CA THR A 215 -3.57 23.48 -8.48
C THR A 215 -3.22 22.09 -7.97
N ILE A 216 -2.08 21.52 -8.39
CA ILE A 216 -1.62 20.22 -7.90
C ILE A 216 -1.49 20.24 -6.38
N ARG A 217 -0.85 21.27 -5.82
CA ARG A 217 -0.68 21.43 -4.39
C ARG A 217 -2.02 21.55 -3.65
N GLU A 218 -2.93 22.38 -4.13
CA GLU A 218 -4.23 22.57 -3.47
C GLU A 218 -5.06 21.27 -3.48
N LEU A 219 -5.01 20.49 -4.57
CA LEU A 219 -5.66 19.18 -4.66
C LEU A 219 -5.09 18.15 -3.66
N GLN A 220 -3.88 18.37 -3.14
CA GLN A 220 -3.20 17.49 -2.18
C GLN A 220 -3.30 17.96 -0.74
N LYS A 221 -3.87 19.12 -0.45
CA LYS A 221 -3.85 19.79 0.86
C LYS A 221 -4.23 18.91 2.05
N VAL A 222 -5.26 18.07 1.89
CA VAL A 222 -5.70 17.14 2.96
C VAL A 222 -4.65 16.05 3.20
N SER A 223 -4.11 15.46 2.13
CA SER A 223 -3.01 14.50 2.21
C SER A 223 -1.74 15.14 2.81
N LEU A 224 -1.35 16.32 2.35
CA LEU A 224 -0.15 17.03 2.86
C LEU A 224 -0.25 17.31 4.36
N LYS A 225 -1.41 17.75 4.86
CA LYS A 225 -1.67 17.91 6.29
C LYS A 225 -1.52 16.60 7.07
N ALA A 226 -2.05 15.51 6.52
CA ALA A 226 -1.96 14.20 7.15
C ALA A 226 -0.50 13.72 7.25
N TRP A 227 0.24 13.84 6.15
CA TRP A 227 1.66 13.53 6.11
C TRP A 227 2.48 14.40 7.05
N ALA A 228 2.27 15.72 7.04
CA ALA A 228 2.97 16.68 7.90
C ALA A 228 2.76 16.37 9.39
N TRP A 229 1.55 15.98 9.77
CA TRP A 229 1.29 15.50 11.13
C TRP A 229 2.11 14.24 11.43
N SER A 230 2.12 13.27 10.52
CA SER A 230 2.75 11.95 10.74
C SER A 230 4.28 11.96 10.72
N THR A 231 4.90 12.88 9.99
CA THR A 231 6.35 12.99 9.84
C THR A 231 6.96 14.09 10.70
N GLY A 232 6.16 15.09 11.09
CA GLY A 232 6.65 16.30 11.75
C GLY A 232 7.31 17.31 10.78
N GLU A 233 7.23 17.05 9.47
CA GLU A 233 7.70 17.96 8.43
C GLU A 233 6.65 19.02 8.08
N SER A 234 7.04 20.02 7.30
CA SER A 234 6.09 21.00 6.77
C SER A 234 5.37 20.45 5.54
N GLU A 235 4.14 20.93 5.29
CA GLU A 235 3.41 20.62 4.06
C GLU A 235 4.19 21.00 2.80
N GLU A 236 5.02 22.05 2.87
CA GLU A 236 5.92 22.45 1.77
C GLU A 236 6.99 21.39 1.51
N SER A 237 7.72 20.96 2.55
CA SER A 237 8.81 19.97 2.39
C SER A 237 8.29 18.70 1.75
N ILE A 238 7.17 18.19 2.28
CA ILE A 238 6.54 16.98 1.76
C ILE A 238 6.07 17.15 0.33
N PHE A 239 5.64 18.35 -0.06
CA PHE A 239 5.21 18.62 -1.42
C PHE A 239 6.38 18.66 -2.41
N ILE A 240 7.46 19.38 -2.07
CA ILE A 240 8.64 19.52 -2.94
C ILE A 240 9.46 18.23 -3.06
N ASP A 241 9.41 17.36 -2.05
CA ASP A 241 10.10 16.07 -2.04
C ASP A 241 9.38 14.99 -2.88
N GLN A 242 8.16 15.25 -3.35
CA GLN A 242 7.48 14.32 -4.27
C GLN A 242 8.15 14.36 -5.67
N PRO A 243 8.39 13.21 -6.31
CA PRO A 243 8.99 13.15 -7.65
C PRO A 243 8.27 14.05 -8.68
N ILE A 244 6.95 14.15 -8.55
CA ILE A 244 6.16 14.99 -9.47
C ILE A 244 6.59 16.46 -9.49
N TYR A 245 7.11 16.99 -8.39
CA TYR A 245 7.54 18.39 -8.31
C TYR A 245 8.68 18.69 -9.32
N SER A 246 9.64 17.77 -9.45
CA SER A 246 10.69 17.84 -10.48
C SER A 246 10.21 17.36 -11.84
N ASP A 247 9.47 16.24 -11.88
CA ASP A 247 9.20 15.51 -13.12
C ASP A 247 8.37 16.32 -14.12
N ILE A 248 7.39 17.10 -13.68
CA ILE A 248 6.59 17.95 -14.59
C ILE A 248 7.44 18.95 -15.38
N ASN A 249 8.61 19.33 -14.85
CA ASN A 249 9.52 20.27 -15.49
C ASN A 249 10.58 19.59 -16.38
N ALA A 250 10.64 18.25 -16.37
CA ALA A 250 11.52 17.50 -17.25
C ALA A 250 11.15 17.70 -18.73
N LYS A 251 12.18 17.65 -19.59
CA LYS A 251 12.06 17.95 -21.02
C LYS A 251 11.07 17.03 -21.73
N ASN A 252 11.12 15.73 -21.44
CA ASN A 252 10.28 14.71 -22.07
C ASN A 252 9.09 14.29 -21.20
N PHE A 253 8.73 15.09 -20.19
CA PHE A 253 7.53 14.85 -19.39
C PHE A 253 6.29 14.73 -20.27
N LYS A 254 5.58 13.61 -20.14
CA LYS A 254 4.37 13.34 -20.92
C LYS A 254 3.36 12.53 -20.15
N MET A 255 2.23 13.16 -19.83
CA MET A 255 1.06 12.46 -19.26
C MET A 255 0.54 11.38 -20.21
N ILE A 256 0.17 10.23 -19.65
CA ILE A 256 -0.44 9.13 -20.39
C ILE A 256 -1.97 9.31 -20.35
N PRO A 257 -2.68 9.34 -21.50
CA PRO A 257 -4.14 9.40 -21.52
C PRO A 257 -4.77 8.24 -20.74
N ILE A 258 -5.80 8.55 -19.96
CA ILE A 258 -6.47 7.55 -19.13
C ILE A 258 -7.46 6.73 -19.97
N ASN A 259 -7.21 5.42 -20.08
CA ASN A 259 -8.21 4.46 -20.52
C ASN A 259 -8.84 3.78 -19.29
N TRP A 260 -10.07 4.13 -18.96
CA TRP A 260 -10.75 3.63 -17.76
C TRP A 260 -10.92 2.11 -17.72
N ASN A 261 -10.98 1.44 -18.88
CA ASN A 261 -11.10 -0.02 -18.95
C ASN A 261 -9.85 -0.74 -18.43
N ASN A 262 -8.73 -0.04 -18.31
CA ASN A 262 -7.46 -0.58 -17.79
C ASN A 262 -7.39 -0.62 -16.27
N TYR A 263 -8.39 -0.08 -15.57
CA TYR A 263 -8.35 0.08 -14.12
C TYR A 263 -9.51 -0.65 -13.45
N ARG A 264 -9.24 -1.16 -12.25
CA ARG A 264 -10.23 -1.72 -11.32
C ARG A 264 -10.19 -0.98 -10.00
N VAL A 265 -11.29 -1.03 -9.25
CA VAL A 265 -11.38 -0.36 -7.95
C VAL A 265 -10.71 -1.18 -6.86
N LYS A 266 -10.03 -0.49 -5.93
CA LYS A 266 -9.54 -1.04 -4.67
C LYS A 266 -10.15 -0.26 -3.51
N ILE A 267 -10.99 -0.94 -2.74
CA ILE A 267 -11.72 -0.38 -1.60
C ILE A 267 -10.99 -0.80 -0.32
N MET A 268 -10.73 0.15 0.58
CA MET A 268 -9.95 -0.03 1.80
C MET A 268 -10.62 0.73 2.95
N ASN A 269 -10.17 0.53 4.20
CA ASN A 269 -10.69 1.23 5.37
C ASN A 269 -12.24 1.17 5.47
N GLN A 270 -12.81 -0.03 5.26
CA GLN A 270 -14.26 -0.27 5.32
C GLN A 270 -15.07 0.61 4.35
N GLY A 271 -14.51 0.92 3.18
CA GLY A 271 -15.17 1.78 2.18
C GLY A 271 -14.78 3.26 2.28
N ARG A 272 -14.15 3.70 3.37
CA ARG A 272 -13.81 5.11 3.56
C ARG A 272 -12.62 5.56 2.71
N MET A 273 -11.81 4.62 2.23
CA MET A 273 -10.74 4.89 1.27
C MET A 273 -10.91 4.08 0.00
N VAL A 274 -10.62 4.70 -1.13
CA VAL A 274 -10.71 4.07 -2.44
C VAL A 274 -9.60 4.57 -3.36
N ARG A 275 -9.10 3.68 -4.22
CA ARG A 275 -8.23 4.05 -5.34
C ARG A 275 -8.51 3.19 -6.57
N LEU A 276 -8.07 3.67 -7.72
CA LEU A 276 -8.02 2.87 -8.95
C LEU A 276 -6.62 2.30 -9.14
N VAL A 277 -6.56 1.01 -9.46
CA VAL A 277 -5.33 0.28 -9.74
C VAL A 277 -5.39 -0.33 -11.13
N ASN A 278 -4.26 -0.34 -11.83
CA ASN A 278 -4.18 -0.92 -13.17
C ASN A 278 -4.36 -2.45 -13.11
N LYS A 279 -5.07 -3.02 -14.08
CA LYS A 279 -5.35 -4.46 -14.14
C LYS A 279 -4.11 -5.29 -14.49
N SER A 280 -3.13 -4.74 -15.22
CA SER A 280 -1.85 -5.40 -15.53
C SER A 280 -0.83 -5.31 -14.40
N ASP A 281 -0.81 -4.18 -13.69
CA ASP A 281 0.11 -3.92 -12.58
C ASP A 281 -0.60 -3.10 -11.50
N PRO A 282 -1.14 -3.74 -10.45
CA PRO A 282 -1.89 -3.06 -9.40
C PRO A 282 -1.14 -1.99 -8.59
N GLU A 283 0.18 -1.83 -8.79
CA GLU A 283 0.95 -0.71 -8.24
C GLU A 283 0.74 0.58 -9.05
N ASN A 284 0.34 0.48 -10.30
CA ASN A 284 0.09 1.63 -11.17
C ASN A 284 -1.30 2.23 -10.98
N SER A 285 -1.36 3.55 -11.03
CA SER A 285 -2.60 4.33 -10.97
C SER A 285 -2.94 4.99 -12.31
N PRO A 286 -4.17 5.52 -12.47
CA PRO A 286 -4.53 6.36 -13.61
C PRO A 286 -3.63 7.60 -13.80
N ILE A 287 -3.00 8.09 -12.75
CA ILE A 287 -2.04 9.19 -12.83
C ILE A 287 -0.66 8.60 -13.12
N SER A 288 -0.38 8.44 -14.41
CA SER A 288 0.89 7.93 -14.92
C SER A 288 1.41 8.80 -16.05
N TYR A 289 2.74 8.88 -16.17
CA TYR A 289 3.44 9.70 -17.14
C TYR A 289 4.78 9.08 -17.52
N TYR A 290 5.30 9.52 -18.66
CA TYR A 290 6.67 9.26 -19.06
C TYR A 290 7.55 10.44 -18.66
N VAL A 291 8.76 10.12 -18.20
CA VAL A 291 9.82 11.07 -17.84
C VAL A 291 11.16 10.41 -18.14
N ASP A 292 12.20 11.19 -18.40
CA ASP A 292 13.55 10.63 -18.49
C ASP A 292 14.13 10.51 -17.08
N ASP A 293 14.77 9.40 -16.78
CA ASP A 293 15.53 9.23 -15.54
C ASP A 293 16.89 9.93 -15.59
N GLU A 294 17.70 9.77 -14.54
CA GLU A 294 19.02 10.38 -14.41
C GLU A 294 20.01 9.92 -15.50
N ASP A 295 19.80 8.71 -16.06
CA ASP A 295 20.62 8.12 -17.12
C ASP A 295 20.13 8.54 -18.53
N GLY A 296 19.01 9.27 -18.60
CA GLY A 296 18.40 9.75 -19.84
C GLY A 296 17.45 8.74 -20.50
N ASP A 297 17.14 7.64 -19.82
CA ASP A 297 16.20 6.63 -20.30
C ASP A 297 14.76 7.04 -19.98
N THR A 298 13.86 6.89 -20.95
CA THR A 298 12.44 7.16 -20.71
C THR A 298 11.84 6.06 -19.84
N VAL A 299 11.38 6.44 -18.64
CA VAL A 299 10.74 5.55 -17.68
C VAL A 299 9.26 5.88 -17.51
N LEU A 300 8.50 4.88 -17.06
CA LEU A 300 7.11 5.04 -16.65
C LEU A 300 7.02 5.35 -15.16
N ALA A 301 6.58 6.56 -14.84
CA ALA A 301 6.28 6.99 -13.48
C ALA A 301 4.77 6.98 -13.22
N THR A 302 4.39 6.80 -11.95
CA THR A 302 2.99 6.76 -11.51
C THR A 302 2.85 7.34 -10.11
N THR A 303 1.70 7.94 -9.81
CA THR A 303 1.39 8.46 -8.47
C THR A 303 0.24 7.68 -7.86
N ALA A 304 0.47 6.96 -6.77
CA ALA A 304 -0.58 6.20 -6.09
C ALA A 304 -1.42 7.14 -5.21
N LEU A 305 -2.62 7.48 -5.68
CA LEU A 305 -3.54 8.38 -5.00
C LEU A 305 -4.63 7.61 -4.26
N THR A 306 -4.89 7.95 -3.00
CA THR A 306 -6.02 7.41 -2.23
C THR A 306 -7.04 8.49 -1.94
N PHE A 307 -8.31 8.20 -2.23
CA PHE A 307 -9.42 9.13 -2.10
C PHE A 307 -10.42 8.70 -1.03
N SER A 308 -11.12 9.69 -0.49
CA SER A 308 -12.31 9.50 0.34
C SER A 308 -13.47 10.35 -0.19
N LEU A 309 -14.70 9.87 -0.03
CA LEU A 309 -15.91 10.61 -0.38
C LEU A 309 -16.31 11.52 0.80
N LEU A 310 -15.88 12.77 0.75
CA LEU A 310 -16.11 13.79 1.78
C LEU A 310 -17.13 14.80 1.27
N ASN A 311 -18.23 14.99 1.99
CA ASN A 311 -19.27 15.98 1.64
C ASN A 311 -19.74 15.87 0.16
N GLY A 312 -19.88 14.64 -0.33
CA GLY A 312 -20.31 14.36 -1.71
C GLY A 312 -19.25 14.58 -2.80
N ARG A 313 -17.97 14.73 -2.45
CA ARG A 313 -16.85 14.87 -3.40
C ARG A 313 -15.68 13.96 -3.04
N PHE A 314 -14.96 13.48 -4.05
CA PHE A 314 -13.72 12.73 -3.82
C PHE A 314 -12.57 13.68 -3.54
N VAL A 315 -11.93 13.48 -2.40
CA VAL A 315 -10.77 14.26 -1.93
C VAL A 315 -9.60 13.31 -1.75
N ARG A 316 -8.40 13.70 -2.20
CA ARG A 316 -7.18 12.93 -1.95
C ARG A 316 -6.82 13.05 -0.47
N VAL A 317 -6.77 11.91 0.22
CA VAL A 317 -6.51 11.87 1.67
C VAL A 317 -5.15 11.30 2.02
N ILE A 318 -4.51 10.55 1.12
CA ILE A 318 -3.12 10.06 1.19
C ILE A 318 -2.50 10.11 -0.21
#